data_AF-A0A0B8QUD1-F1
#
_entry.id   AF-A0A0B8QUD1-F1
#
_cell.length_a   1.000
_cell.length_b   1.000
_cell.length_c   1.000
_cell.angle_alpha   90.00
_cell.angle_beta   90.00
_cell.angle_gamma   90.00
#
_symmetry.space_group_name_H-M   'P 1'
#
loop_
_entity.id
_entity.type
_entity.pdbx_description
1 polymer ?
#
loop_
_entity_poly.entity_id
_entity_poly.type
_entity_poly.pdbx_seq_one_letter_code
_entity_poly.pdbx_strand_id
1 'polypeptide(L)' 'MIDTYIYQDESGDTWFVWLREFDNQEQKAEVYANTYDEYWIEHYRPKVFQHIYQDSIRVRELSPANLT' A
#
# COMPACT_ATOMS: atom_id res chain seq x y z
N MET A 1 3.76 11.71 -2.46
CA MET A 1 3.62 11.19 -3.84
C MET A 1 3.11 9.76 -3.80
N ILE A 2 2.39 9.27 -4.83
CA ILE A 2 1.99 7.86 -4.95
C ILE A 2 2.56 7.32 -6.26
N ASP A 3 3.29 6.20 -6.17
CA ASP A 3 3.79 5.46 -7.31
C ASP A 3 3.25 4.04 -7.33
N THR A 4 3.09 3.46 -8.51
CA THR A 4 2.58 2.10 -8.69
C THR A 4 3.43 1.31 -9.66
N TYR A 5 3.70 0.05 -9.33
CA TYR A 5 4.53 -0.84 -10.11
C TYR A 5 3.87 -2.22 -10.23
N ILE A 6 4.18 -2.92 -11.32
CA ILE A 6 3.97 -4.36 -11.43
C ILE A 6 5.34 -5.02 -11.25
N TYR A 7 5.43 -5.92 -10.28
CA TYR A 7 6.63 -6.67 -9.98
C TYR A 7 6.35 -8.16 -10.16
N GLN A 8 7.24 -8.88 -10.85
CA GLN A 8 7.18 -10.34 -10.91
C GLN A 8 8.33 -10.91 -10.08
N ASP A 9 8.02 -11.81 -9.15
CA ASP A 9 9.05 -12.43 -8.32
C ASP A 9 9.73 -13.62 -9.00
N GLU A 10 10.73 -14.20 -8.31
CA GLU A 10 11.52 -15.33 -8.80
C GLU A 10 10.69 -16.60 -9.03
N SER A 11 9.53 -16.73 -8.37
CA SER A 11 8.60 -17.84 -8.55
C SER A 11 7.62 -17.61 -9.71
N GLY A 12 7.64 -16.43 -10.31
CA GLY A 12 6.77 -16.02 -11.40
C GLY A 12 5.46 -15.37 -10.95
N ASP A 13 5.27 -15.12 -9.65
CA ASP A 13 4.06 -14.49 -9.12
C ASP A 13 4.06 -12.99 -9.45
N THR A 14 2.90 -12.48 -9.86
CA THR A 14 2.72 -11.06 -10.18
C THR A 14 2.19 -10.29 -8.96
N TRP A 15 2.90 -9.24 -8.59
CA TRP A 15 2.62 -8.37 -7.47
C TRP A 15 2.26 -6.97 -7.97
N PHE A 16 1.15 -6.42 -7.49
CA PHE A 16 0.87 -5.00 -7.58
C PHE A 16 1.49 -4.29 -6.38
N VAL A 17 2.44 -3.39 -6.64
CA VAL A 17 3.17 -2.66 -5.61
C VAL A 17 2.76 -1.19 -5.66
N TRP A 18 2.33 -0.67 -4.53
CA TRP A 18 2.11 0.76 -4.32
C TRP A 18 3.13 1.34 -3.35
N LEU A 19 3.70 2.49 -3.69
CA LEU A 19 4.63 3.21 -2.84
C LEU A 19 4.04 4.58 -2.53
N ARG A 20 4.11 4.97 -1.26
CA ARG A 20 3.66 6.28 -0.81
C ARG A 20 4.70 6.91 0.09
N GLU A 21 5.08 8.13 -0.26
CA GLU A 21 5.98 8.95 0.52
C GLU A 21 5.19 9.88 1.45
N PHE A 22 5.73 10.08 2.65
CA PHE A 22 5.19 10.95 3.68
C PHE A 22 6.32 11.79 4.26
N ASP A 23 6.02 13.04 4.59
CA ASP A 23 6.99 13.96 5.20
C ASP A 23 7.33 13.55 6.64
N ASN A 24 6.36 12.95 7.34
CA ASN A 24 6.49 12.46 8.71
C ASN A 24 5.37 11.47 9.09
N GLN A 25 5.46 10.89 10.29
CA GLN A 25 4.50 9.89 10.79
C GLN A 25 3.12 10.48 11.09
N GLU A 26 3.02 11.75 11.46
CA GLU A 26 1.75 12.42 11.75
C GLU A 26 0.91 12.56 10.47
N GLN A 27 1.53 13.05 9.40
CA GLN A 27 0.91 13.15 8.07
C GLN A 27 0.49 11.77 7.56
N LYS A 28 1.32 10.73 7.75
CA LYS A 28 0.97 9.34 7.39
C LYS A 28 -0.29 8.87 8.10
N ALA A 29 -0.39 9.10 9.42
CA ALA A 29 -1.54 8.71 10.21
C ALA A 29 -2.82 9.43 9.76
N GLU A 30 -2.74 10.75 9.56
CA GLU A 30 -3.86 11.56 9.08
C GLU A 30 -4.38 11.06 7.72
N VAL A 31 -3.46 10.86 6.77
CA VAL A 31 -3.80 10.40 5.42
C VAL A 31 -4.48 9.03 5.45
N TYR A 32 -3.99 8.09 6.26
CA TYR A 32 -4.59 6.76 6.35
C TYR A 32 -5.95 6.76 7.03
N ALA A 33 -6.12 7.56 8.09
CA ALA A 33 -7.44 7.75 8.71
C ALA A 33 -8.46 8.30 7.71
N ASN A 34 -8.05 9.25 6.86
CA ASN A 34 -8.91 9.85 5.84
C ASN A 34 -9.15 8.93 4.62
N THR A 35 -8.21 8.04 4.29
CA THR A 35 -8.32 7.16 3.11
C THR A 35 -9.14 5.90 3.41
N TYR A 36 -8.95 5.32 4.59
CA TYR A 36 -9.55 4.05 5.00
C TYR A 36 -10.65 4.26 6.04
N ASP A 37 -11.52 5.23 5.77
CA ASP A 37 -12.69 5.53 6.59
C ASP A 37 -13.75 4.41 6.51
N GLU A 38 -14.85 4.58 7.26
CA GLU A 38 -15.95 3.61 7.32
C GLU A 38 -16.54 3.33 5.93
N TYR A 39 -16.72 4.37 5.11
CA TYR A 39 -17.24 4.21 3.76
C TYR A 39 -16.32 3.34 2.90
N TRP A 40 -15.00 3.54 2.99
CA TRP A 40 -14.05 2.70 2.27
C TRP A 40 -14.08 1.24 2.72
N ILE A 41 -14.14 1.01 4.03
CA ILE A 41 -14.18 -0.33 4.62
C ILE A 41 -15.42 -1.09 4.15
N GLU A 42 -16.57 -0.42 4.09
CA GLU A 42 -17.85 -1.04 3.73
C GLU A 42 -18.02 -1.23 2.21
N HIS A 43 -17.56 -0.27 1.41
CA HIS A 43 -17.94 -0.20 -0.02
C HIS A 43 -16.81 -0.59 -0.98
N TYR A 44 -15.55 -0.28 -0.63
CA TYR A 44 -14.40 -0.50 -1.50
C TYR A 44 -13.58 -1.71 -1.09
N ARG A 45 -13.27 -1.89 0.19
CA ARG A 45 -12.48 -3.03 0.69
C ARG A 45 -12.97 -4.38 0.18
N PRO A 46 -14.29 -4.70 0.22
CA PRO A 46 -14.77 -6.01 -0.23
C PRO A 46 -14.55 -6.22 -1.73
N LYS A 47 -14.69 -5.17 -2.54
CA LYS A 47 -14.48 -5.23 -4.00
C LYS A 47 -13.00 -5.41 -4.32
N VAL A 48 -12.13 -4.64 -3.66
CA VAL A 48 -10.67 -4.79 -3.83
C VAL A 48 -10.24 -6.21 -3.48
N PHE A 49 -10.74 -6.75 -2.38
CA PHE A 49 -10.39 -8.09 -1.90
C PHE A 49 -11.01 -9.23 -2.73
N GLN A 50 -11.90 -8.96 -3.68
CA GLN A 50 -12.30 -9.93 -4.72
C GLN A 50 -11.24 -10.06 -5.83
N HIS A 51 -10.35 -9.07 -5.96
CA HIS A 51 -9.35 -9.01 -7.04
C HIS A 51 -7.93 -9.29 -6.56
N ILE A 52 -7.69 -9.35 -5.25
CA ILE A 52 -6.38 -9.62 -4.67
C ILE A 52 -6.47 -10.73 -3.62
N TYR A 53 -5.38 -11.47 -3.45
CA TYR A 53 -5.24 -12.42 -2.35
C TYR A 53 -4.98 -11.65 -1.05
N GLN A 54 -6.03 -11.45 -0.25
CA GLN A 54 -5.97 -10.66 0.98
C GLN A 54 -4.84 -11.14 1.92
N ASP A 55 -4.70 -12.44 2.10
CA ASP A 55 -3.69 -13.03 3.00
C ASP A 55 -2.26 -12.89 2.49
N SER A 56 -2.09 -12.50 1.22
CA SER A 56 -0.78 -12.24 0.60
C SER A 56 -0.33 -10.79 0.72
N ILE A 57 -1.14 -9.87 1.26
CA ILE A 57 -0.79 -8.45 1.39
C ILE A 57 0.43 -8.29 2.29
N ARG A 58 1.45 -7.57 1.80
CA ARG A 58 2.68 -7.26 2.53
C ARG A 58 2.88 -5.75 2.58
N VAL A 59 3.03 -5.20 3.78
CA VAL A 59 3.31 -3.77 4.00
C VAL A 59 4.68 -3.64 4.64
N ARG A 60 5.49 -2.72 4.12
CA ARG A 60 6.82 -2.41 4.65
C ARG A 60 6.99 -0.91 4.74
N GLU A 61 7.60 -0.46 5.83
CA GLU A 61 8.07 0.91 5.95
C GLU A 61 9.50 0.98 5.43
N LEU A 62 9.78 1.97 4.58
CA LEU A 62 11.09 2.19 4.01
C LEU A 62 11.63 3.51 4.57
N SER A 63 12.88 3.49 5.00
CA SER A 63 13.64 4.70 5.25
C SER A 63 14.49 5.00 4.01
N PRO A 64 14.65 6.28 3.61
CA PRO A 64 15.59 6.64 2.56
C PRO A 64 16.96 6.05 2.87
N ALA A 65 17.61 5.49 1.84
CA ALA A 65 18.98 5.04 2.00
C ALA A 65 19.85 6.28 2.30
N ASN A 66 20.58 6.26 3.41
CA ASN A 66 21.63 7.23 3.66
C ASN A 66 22.76 6.95 2.68
N LEU A 67 22.75 7.62 1.53
CA LEU A 67 23.88 7.62 0.62
C LEU A 67 24.92 8.60 1.17
N THR A 68 25.81 8.10 2.04
CA THR A 68 27.03 8.79 2.46
C THR A 68 28.14 8.61 1.44
#